data_AF-A0A954IP05-F1
#
_entry.id   AF-A0A954IP05-F1
#
_cell.length_a   1.000
_cell.length_b   1.000
_cell.length_c   1.000
_cell.angle_alpha   90.00
_cell.angle_beta   90.00
_cell.angle_gamma   90.00
#
_symmetry.space_group_name_H-M   'P 1'
#
loop_
_entity.id
_entity.type
_entity.pdbx_description
1 polymer ?
#
loop_
_entity_poly.entity_id
_entity_poly.type
_entity_poly.pdbx_seq_one_letter_code
_entity_poly.pdbx_strand_id
1 'polypeptide(L)'
;MSASKQSSLGTSIFFCVMQVVLVGAFLGAAVLRYDEVTAPKIPPQPATEPIRLRPVYDEPEMISDAQLASVLNILKPRFQGRQPKINHVDHALRFWGVESTFDDPQCLSGGEMRELLLDHRRFAQAWGPKTKPFLIPDVRGGVAFRTREGYATASHVDHTLAGLAEVGTPLDYPVITPKGEYPLRAALEDSLYNFSLNQIEYEWSTLAYLHYMPHIKRWQATEGQEITWEMLADRLMRQRLARGVCYGNHRLYTLAILLRVDETHQLLSPEARSRVVAYLQDVTRRLTDTQSEDGS
;
A
#
# COMPACT_ATOMS: atom_id res chain seq x y z
N MET A 1 -61.39 38.84 -10.33
CA MET A 1 -60.59 37.72 -9.78
C MET A 1 -60.50 36.54 -10.78
N SER A 2 -59.98 36.73 -12.00
CA SER A 2 -59.90 35.63 -13.01
C SER A 2 -58.56 35.49 -13.73
N ALA A 3 -57.67 36.51 -13.69
CA ALA A 3 -56.41 36.47 -14.45
C ALA A 3 -55.27 35.66 -13.79
N SER A 4 -55.41 35.25 -12.52
CA SER A 4 -54.32 34.58 -11.76
C SER A 4 -54.25 33.05 -11.95
N LYS A 5 -55.30 32.40 -12.45
CA LYS A 5 -55.33 30.92 -12.57
C LYS A 5 -54.74 30.38 -13.88
N GLN A 6 -54.65 31.21 -14.93
CA GLN A 6 -54.08 30.78 -16.22
C GLN A 6 -52.55 30.77 -16.21
N SER A 7 -51.87 31.64 -15.46
CA SER A 7 -50.41 31.63 -15.38
C SER A 7 -49.88 30.40 -14.63
N SER A 8 -50.54 29.97 -13.55
CA SER A 8 -50.10 28.83 -12.75
C SER A 8 -50.19 27.50 -13.50
N LEU A 9 -51.17 27.34 -14.40
CA LEU A 9 -51.33 26.10 -15.17
C LEU A 9 -50.19 25.93 -16.19
N GLY A 10 -49.79 27.01 -16.87
CA GLY A 10 -48.66 27.00 -17.80
C GLY A 10 -47.33 26.71 -17.10
N THR A 11 -47.11 27.29 -15.92
CA THR A 11 -45.91 27.02 -15.12
C THR A 11 -45.86 25.58 -14.62
N SER A 12 -47.00 25.00 -14.18
CA SER A 12 -47.07 23.60 -13.76
C SER A 12 -46.81 22.63 -14.91
N ILE A 13 -47.39 22.88 -16.09
CA ILE A 13 -47.16 22.03 -17.27
C ILE A 13 -45.69 22.10 -17.70
N PHE A 14 -45.11 23.30 -17.77
CA PHE A 14 -43.69 23.49 -18.10
C PHE A 14 -42.78 22.77 -17.10
N PHE A 15 -43.07 22.89 -15.80
CA PHE A 15 -42.32 22.18 -14.75
C PHE A 15 -42.40 20.66 -14.94
N CYS A 16 -43.59 20.10 -15.17
CA CYS A 16 -43.76 18.66 -15.41
C CYS A 16 -43.00 18.18 -16.65
N VAL A 17 -43.05 18.93 -17.76
CA VAL A 17 -42.29 18.60 -18.98
C VAL A 17 -40.79 18.61 -18.69
N MET A 18 -40.29 19.62 -17.97
CA MET A 18 -38.88 19.71 -17.61
C MET A 18 -38.43 18.54 -16.72
N GLN A 19 -39.26 18.11 -15.77
CA GLN A 19 -38.98 16.93 -14.93
C GLN A 19 -38.93 15.64 -15.76
N VAL A 20 -39.85 15.45 -16.70
CA VAL A 20 -39.84 14.28 -17.60
C VAL A 20 -38.59 14.25 -18.48
N VAL A 21 -38.18 15.41 -19.03
CA VAL A 21 -36.95 15.52 -19.83
C VAL A 21 -35.72 15.21 -18.97
N LEU A 22 -35.64 15.75 -17.75
CA LEU A 22 -34.52 15.49 -16.84
C LEU A 22 -34.45 14.01 -16.45
N VAL A 23 -35.56 13.41 -16.01
CA VAL A 23 -35.62 11.99 -15.64
C VAL A 23 -35.29 11.11 -16.85
N GLY A 24 -35.82 11.42 -18.03
CA GLY A 24 -35.51 10.72 -19.28
C GLY A 24 -34.03 10.81 -19.65
N ALA A 25 -33.41 11.99 -19.49
CA ALA A 25 -31.98 12.18 -19.73
C ALA A 25 -31.12 11.41 -18.72
N PHE A 26 -31.49 11.41 -17.43
CA PHE A 26 -30.79 10.64 -16.40
C PHE A 26 -30.90 9.13 -16.64
N LEU A 27 -32.08 8.62 -16.96
CA LEU A 27 -32.29 7.20 -17.28
C LEU A 27 -31.55 6.81 -18.56
N GLY A 28 -31.60 7.65 -19.61
CA GLY A 28 -30.85 7.43 -20.84
C GLY A 28 -29.35 7.37 -20.59
N ALA A 29 -28.80 8.30 -19.81
CA ALA A 29 -27.39 8.30 -19.43
C ALA A 29 -27.03 7.08 -18.56
N ALA A 30 -27.89 6.68 -17.61
CA ALA A 30 -27.68 5.52 -16.78
C ALA A 30 -27.66 4.22 -17.59
N VAL A 31 -28.56 4.07 -18.56
CA VAL A 31 -28.61 2.91 -19.46
C VAL A 31 -27.38 2.87 -20.36
N LEU A 32 -27.00 4.00 -20.96
CA LEU A 32 -25.82 4.09 -21.82
C LEU A 32 -24.51 3.77 -21.09
N ARG A 33 -24.45 4.06 -19.78
CA ARG A 33 -23.29 3.78 -18.93
C ARG A 33 -23.43 2.50 -18.12
N TYR A 34 -24.55 1.79 -18.22
CA TYR A 34 -24.80 0.58 -17.45
C TYR A 34 -23.73 -0.47 -17.74
N ASP A 35 -23.45 -0.70 -19.02
CA ASP A 35 -22.41 -1.65 -19.44
C ASP A 35 -21.01 -1.21 -19.00
N GLU A 36 -20.70 0.09 -19.04
CA GLU A 36 -19.42 0.63 -18.55
C GLU A 36 -19.26 0.42 -17.03
N VAL A 37 -20.32 0.62 -16.25
CA VAL A 37 -20.32 0.50 -14.80
C VAL A 37 -20.36 -0.96 -14.33
N THR A 38 -21.03 -1.83 -15.09
CA THR A 38 -21.25 -3.24 -14.74
C THR A 38 -20.28 -4.21 -15.43
N ALA A 39 -19.51 -3.75 -16.41
CA ALA A 39 -18.49 -4.56 -17.05
C ALA A 39 -17.53 -5.14 -15.99
N PRO A 40 -17.17 -6.43 -16.10
CA PRO A 40 -16.18 -7.04 -15.24
C PRO A 40 -14.87 -6.25 -15.32
N LYS A 41 -14.46 -5.65 -14.21
CA LYS A 41 -13.18 -4.93 -14.12
C LYS A 41 -12.09 -5.98 -14.01
N ILE A 42 -11.42 -6.22 -15.14
CA ILE A 42 -10.28 -7.15 -15.18
C ILE A 42 -9.16 -6.51 -14.34
N PRO A 43 -8.69 -7.14 -13.26
CA PRO A 43 -7.61 -6.60 -12.47
C PRO A 43 -6.34 -6.48 -13.33
N PRO A 44 -5.49 -5.48 -13.07
CA PRO A 44 -4.20 -5.37 -13.74
C PRO A 44 -3.40 -6.68 -13.58
N GLN A 45 -2.60 -7.03 -14.58
CA GLN A 45 -1.76 -8.24 -14.56
C GLN A 45 -0.36 -7.90 -14.02
N PRO A 46 -0.05 -8.22 -12.75
CA PRO A 46 1.23 -7.90 -12.15
C PRO A 46 2.34 -8.84 -12.64
N ALA A 47 3.57 -8.35 -12.61
CA ALA A 47 4.76 -9.16 -12.80
C ALA A 47 4.92 -10.12 -11.60
N THR A 48 5.31 -11.36 -11.86
CA THR A 48 5.55 -12.34 -10.78
C THR A 48 6.71 -11.90 -9.88
N GLU A 49 7.81 -11.46 -10.49
CA GLU A 49 8.95 -10.94 -9.76
C GLU A 49 8.75 -9.44 -9.48
N PRO A 50 8.88 -8.99 -8.23
CA PRO A 50 8.88 -7.57 -7.93
C PRO A 50 10.18 -6.93 -8.42
N ILE A 51 10.13 -5.67 -8.85
CA ILE A 51 11.36 -4.92 -9.11
C ILE A 51 12.16 -4.75 -7.80
N ARG A 52 13.49 -4.88 -7.88
CA ARG A 52 14.39 -4.66 -6.75
C ARG A 52 15.02 -3.28 -6.84
N LEU A 53 14.79 -2.46 -5.82
CA LEU A 53 15.44 -1.16 -5.68
C LEU A 53 16.62 -1.30 -4.74
N ARG A 54 17.82 -1.00 -5.24
CA ARG A 54 19.04 -0.98 -4.43
C ARG A 54 19.30 0.41 -3.89
N PRO A 55 19.91 0.53 -2.69
CA PRO A 55 20.49 1.79 -2.23
C PRO A 55 21.46 2.35 -3.28
N VAL A 56 21.46 3.67 -3.45
CA VAL A 56 22.30 4.36 -4.43
C VAL A 56 23.41 5.20 -3.80
N TYR A 57 23.37 5.39 -2.48
CA TYR A 57 24.35 6.19 -1.76
C TYR A 57 25.07 5.33 -0.73
N ASP A 58 26.37 5.52 -0.66
CA ASP A 58 27.25 5.10 0.42
C ASP A 58 28.02 6.36 0.83
N GLU A 59 27.74 6.88 2.04
CA GLU A 59 28.25 8.17 2.53
C GLU A 59 29.15 7.93 3.77
N PRO A 60 30.34 7.34 3.58
CA PRO A 60 31.22 6.96 4.70
C PRO A 60 31.75 8.17 5.48
N GLU A 61 31.69 9.37 4.90
CA GLU A 61 32.02 10.63 5.58
C GLU A 61 30.97 11.02 6.65
N MET A 62 29.73 10.52 6.51
CA MET A 62 28.64 10.80 7.46
C MET A 62 28.54 9.74 8.57
N ILE A 63 28.81 8.47 8.24
CA ILE A 63 28.76 7.35 9.19
C ILE A 63 29.95 6.43 8.92
N SER A 64 30.86 6.33 9.89
CA SER A 64 32.00 5.39 9.78
C SER A 64 31.56 3.93 9.87
N ASP A 65 32.33 3.02 9.27
CA ASP A 65 32.10 1.56 9.34
C ASP A 65 31.91 1.06 10.78
N ALA A 66 32.67 1.61 11.73
CA ALA A 66 32.57 1.24 13.14
C ALA A 66 31.23 1.66 13.75
N GLN A 67 30.75 2.88 13.45
CA GLN A 67 29.44 3.36 13.89
C GLN A 67 28.32 2.55 13.24
N LEU A 68 28.42 2.30 11.93
CA LEU A 68 27.47 1.47 11.19
C LEU A 68 27.40 0.05 11.78
N ALA A 69 28.54 -0.61 11.97
CA ALA A 69 28.61 -1.94 12.56
C ALA A 69 28.02 -1.98 13.99
N SER A 70 28.27 -0.95 14.80
CA SER A 70 27.69 -0.82 16.14
C SER A 70 26.17 -0.74 16.10
N VAL A 71 25.60 0.09 15.22
CA VAL A 71 24.15 0.24 15.05
C VAL A 71 23.53 -1.06 14.51
N LEU A 72 24.13 -1.65 13.48
CA LEU A 72 23.68 -2.91 12.89
C LEU A 72 23.67 -4.05 13.91
N ASN A 73 24.65 -4.09 14.83
CA ASN A 73 24.68 -5.10 15.89
C ASN A 73 23.50 -4.95 16.88
N ILE A 74 23.05 -3.72 17.15
CA ILE A 74 21.88 -3.46 18.01
C ILE A 74 20.57 -3.85 17.30
N LEU A 75 20.50 -3.66 15.99
CA LEU A 75 19.31 -3.90 15.17
C LEU A 75 19.11 -5.38 14.75
N LYS A 76 19.96 -6.30 15.22
CA LYS A 76 19.83 -7.73 14.93
C LYS A 76 18.46 -8.28 15.37
N PRO A 77 17.79 -9.10 14.56
CA PRO A 77 16.41 -9.55 14.80
C PRO A 77 16.36 -10.70 15.81
N ARG A 78 16.71 -10.42 17.08
CA ARG A 78 16.69 -11.36 18.21
C ARG A 78 15.27 -11.74 18.62
N PHE A 79 14.59 -12.49 17.77
CA PHE A 79 13.17 -12.83 17.87
C PHE A 79 12.93 -14.32 18.14
N GLN A 80 13.99 -15.09 18.39
CA GLN A 80 13.83 -16.48 18.82
C GLN A 80 13.06 -16.56 20.14
N GLY A 81 12.14 -17.52 20.19
CA GLY A 81 11.24 -17.72 21.31
C GLY A 81 9.78 -17.53 20.94
N ARG A 82 8.94 -17.29 21.96
CA ARG A 82 7.48 -17.24 21.80
C ARG A 82 7.03 -15.81 21.51
N GLN A 83 6.05 -15.69 20.61
CA GLN A 83 5.30 -14.46 20.36
C GLN A 83 6.15 -13.24 19.93
N PRO A 84 7.06 -13.37 18.94
CA PRO A 84 7.76 -12.21 18.39
C PRO A 84 6.75 -11.25 17.75
N LYS A 85 6.84 -9.96 18.09
CA LYS A 85 5.89 -8.95 17.59
C LYS A 85 5.97 -8.89 16.06
N ILE A 86 4.86 -9.12 15.38
CA ILE A 86 4.80 -9.23 13.91
C ILE A 86 5.27 -7.94 13.24
N ASN A 87 4.93 -6.77 13.79
CA ASN A 87 5.43 -5.52 13.26
C ASN A 87 6.97 -5.41 13.33
N HIS A 88 7.62 -5.93 14.36
CA HIS A 88 9.09 -5.95 14.43
C HIS A 88 9.68 -6.93 13.41
N VAL A 89 9.01 -8.07 13.18
CA VAL A 89 9.40 -9.04 12.15
C VAL A 89 9.28 -8.43 10.75
N ASP A 90 8.18 -7.75 10.43
CA ASP A 90 8.00 -7.02 9.16
C ASP A 90 9.15 -6.02 8.94
N HIS A 91 9.43 -5.17 9.93
CA HIS A 91 10.46 -4.14 9.80
C HIS A 91 11.86 -4.74 9.69
N ALA A 92 12.17 -5.77 10.48
CA ALA A 92 13.46 -6.44 10.41
C ALA A 92 13.66 -7.15 9.07
N LEU A 93 12.63 -7.82 8.55
CA LEU A 93 12.69 -8.44 7.23
C LEU A 93 12.96 -7.39 6.15
N ARG A 94 12.24 -6.27 6.16
CA ARG A 94 12.46 -5.15 5.22
C ARG A 94 13.86 -4.57 5.31
N PHE A 95 14.40 -4.44 6.52
CA PHE A 95 15.73 -3.87 6.75
C PHE A 95 16.86 -4.81 6.34
N TRP A 96 16.78 -6.09 6.72
CA TRP A 96 17.86 -7.06 6.52
C TRP A 96 17.76 -7.83 5.20
N GLY A 97 16.56 -7.93 4.61
CA GLY A 97 16.31 -8.73 3.42
C GLY A 97 16.12 -10.22 3.73
N VAL A 98 15.60 -10.93 2.73
CA VAL A 98 15.27 -12.37 2.86
C VAL A 98 16.52 -13.25 2.87
N GLU A 99 17.60 -12.78 2.27
CA GLU A 99 18.86 -13.50 2.14
C GLU A 99 19.73 -13.39 3.41
N SER A 100 19.32 -12.59 4.39
CA SER A 100 20.07 -12.35 5.63
C SER A 100 20.22 -13.59 6.52
N THR A 101 21.42 -13.77 7.05
CA THR A 101 21.77 -14.79 8.05
C THR A 101 22.54 -14.16 9.20
N PHE A 102 22.50 -14.80 10.37
CA PHE A 102 23.13 -14.29 11.58
C PHE A 102 23.79 -15.43 12.34
N ASP A 103 25.00 -15.19 12.87
CA ASP A 103 25.70 -16.18 13.72
C ASP A 103 25.08 -16.31 15.11
N ASP A 104 24.32 -15.30 15.55
CA ASP A 104 23.66 -15.30 16.85
C ASP A 104 22.42 -16.21 16.81
N PRO A 105 22.38 -17.31 17.58
CA PRO A 105 21.29 -18.28 17.54
C PRO A 105 19.98 -17.73 18.10
N GLN A 106 19.95 -16.52 18.67
CA GLN A 106 18.71 -15.84 19.05
C GLN A 106 18.07 -15.06 17.90
N CYS A 107 18.79 -14.87 16.79
CA CYS A 107 18.30 -14.14 15.63
C CYS A 107 17.50 -15.05 14.70
N LEU A 108 16.43 -14.50 14.11
CA LEU A 108 15.79 -15.13 12.96
C LEU A 108 16.51 -14.68 11.68
N SER A 109 16.79 -15.62 10.79
CA SER A 109 17.21 -15.32 9.42
C SER A 109 16.09 -14.65 8.61
N GLY A 110 16.44 -14.03 7.49
CA GLY A 110 15.47 -13.44 6.56
C GLY A 110 14.44 -14.45 6.07
N GLY A 111 14.89 -15.68 5.75
CA GLY A 111 14.02 -16.78 5.37
C GLY A 111 13.03 -17.17 6.48
N GLU A 112 13.50 -17.31 7.73
CA GLU A 112 12.65 -17.62 8.88
C GLU A 112 11.64 -16.50 9.18
N MET A 113 12.04 -15.24 9.04
CA MET A 113 11.14 -14.09 9.18
C MET A 113 10.04 -14.13 8.10
N ARG A 114 10.38 -14.39 6.84
CA ARG A 114 9.38 -14.55 5.76
C ARG A 114 8.47 -15.75 6.00
N GLU A 115 9.01 -16.89 6.42
CA GLU A 115 8.23 -18.08 6.79
C GLU A 115 7.25 -17.78 7.94
N LEU A 116 7.68 -17.03 8.96
CA LEU A 116 6.82 -16.65 10.07
C LEU A 116 5.60 -15.81 9.60
N LEU A 117 5.78 -15.01 8.55
CA LEU A 117 4.73 -14.16 7.97
C LEU A 117 3.84 -14.92 6.97
N LEU A 118 4.38 -15.91 6.24
CA LEU A 118 3.70 -16.59 5.12
C LEU A 118 3.31 -18.05 5.39
N ASP A 119 3.74 -18.64 6.50
CA ASP A 119 3.38 -20.01 6.88
C ASP A 119 2.64 -20.05 8.23
N HIS A 120 1.34 -20.35 8.18
CA HIS A 120 0.49 -20.46 9.36
C HIS A 120 0.99 -21.49 10.37
N ARG A 121 1.67 -22.55 9.93
CA ARG A 121 2.24 -23.57 10.83
C ARG A 121 3.35 -22.96 11.68
N ARG A 122 4.23 -22.17 11.07
CA ARG A 122 5.32 -21.43 11.74
C ARG A 122 4.75 -20.36 12.67
N PHE A 123 3.77 -19.59 12.20
CA PHE A 123 3.05 -18.63 13.03
C PHE A 123 2.42 -19.30 14.26
N ALA A 124 1.71 -20.41 14.08
CA ALA A 124 1.04 -21.15 15.16
C ALA A 124 2.04 -21.77 16.15
N GLN A 125 3.24 -22.17 15.69
CA GLN A 125 4.32 -22.63 16.57
C GLN A 125 4.80 -21.50 17.49
N ALA A 126 5.01 -20.30 16.94
CA ALA A 126 5.49 -19.14 17.71
C ALA A 126 4.42 -18.54 18.63
N TRP A 127 3.16 -18.48 18.17
CA TRP A 127 2.06 -17.79 18.84
C TRP A 127 1.08 -18.70 19.60
N GLY A 128 1.15 -20.01 19.37
CA GLY A 128 0.24 -21.01 19.93
C GLY A 128 -1.07 -21.17 19.15
N PRO A 129 -1.70 -22.35 19.19
CA PRO A 129 -2.85 -22.70 18.35
C PRO A 129 -4.15 -21.94 18.71
N LYS A 130 -4.19 -21.30 19.88
CA LYS A 130 -5.34 -20.48 20.31
C LYS A 130 -5.29 -19.05 19.75
N THR A 131 -4.14 -18.61 19.25
CA THR A 131 -4.00 -17.29 18.64
C THR A 131 -4.64 -17.32 17.27
N LYS A 132 -5.54 -16.37 16.96
CA LYS A 132 -6.18 -16.35 15.64
C LYS A 132 -5.10 -16.23 14.55
N PRO A 133 -5.29 -16.83 13.38
CA PRO A 133 -4.32 -16.80 12.28
C PRO A 133 -3.93 -15.38 11.86
N PHE A 134 -2.67 -15.20 11.48
CA PHE A 134 -2.20 -13.98 10.83
C PHE A 134 -2.67 -13.89 9.37
N LEU A 135 -2.66 -15.01 8.66
CA LEU A 135 -3.15 -15.12 7.28
C LEU A 135 -4.66 -15.44 7.27
N ILE A 136 -5.44 -14.63 6.57
CA ILE A 136 -6.90 -14.73 6.49
C ILE A 136 -7.31 -15.06 5.05
N PRO A 137 -7.54 -16.35 4.72
CA PRO A 137 -8.10 -16.72 3.43
C PRO A 137 -9.59 -16.38 3.36
N ASP A 138 -9.99 -15.70 2.29
CA ASP A 138 -11.39 -15.34 2.00
C ASP A 138 -12.12 -16.45 1.22
N VAL A 139 -13.39 -16.19 0.86
CA VAL A 139 -14.23 -17.16 0.10
C VAL A 139 -14.03 -17.10 -1.41
N ARG A 140 -13.36 -16.08 -1.92
CA ARG A 140 -13.07 -15.86 -3.35
C ARG A 140 -11.72 -16.42 -3.77
N GLY A 141 -10.92 -16.87 -2.80
CA GLY A 141 -9.56 -17.36 -3.01
C GLY A 141 -8.48 -16.31 -2.76
N GLY A 142 -8.84 -15.14 -2.25
CA GLY A 142 -7.91 -14.10 -1.80
C GLY A 142 -7.33 -14.39 -0.41
N VAL A 143 -6.20 -13.76 -0.10
CA VAL A 143 -5.53 -13.88 1.21
C VAL A 143 -5.21 -12.52 1.78
N ALA A 144 -5.80 -12.17 2.91
CA ALA A 144 -5.49 -10.93 3.61
C ALA A 144 -4.53 -11.15 4.79
N PHE A 145 -3.73 -10.13 5.12
CA PHE A 145 -2.97 -10.08 6.37
C PHE A 145 -3.83 -9.48 7.47
N ARG A 146 -3.91 -10.17 8.61
CA ARG A 146 -4.71 -9.71 9.75
C ARG A 146 -4.11 -8.43 10.32
N THR A 147 -4.77 -7.31 10.06
CA THR A 147 -4.37 -5.97 10.49
C THR A 147 -5.26 -5.51 11.63
N ARG A 148 -4.68 -5.34 12.83
CA ARG A 148 -5.33 -4.83 14.06
C ARG A 148 -4.26 -4.35 15.04
N GLU A 149 -4.69 -3.64 16.09
CA GLU A 149 -3.85 -3.45 17.26
C GLU A 149 -3.55 -4.81 17.94
N GLY A 150 -2.27 -5.04 18.23
CA GLY A 150 -1.79 -6.25 18.88
C GLY A 150 -0.43 -6.69 18.35
N TYR A 151 0.20 -7.62 19.07
CA TYR A 151 1.53 -8.11 18.71
C TYR A 151 1.52 -9.21 17.63
N ALA A 152 0.37 -9.86 17.43
CA ALA A 152 0.19 -10.99 16.53
C ALA A 152 -0.40 -10.60 15.15
N THR A 153 -0.35 -9.31 14.83
CA THR A 153 -1.03 -8.69 13.70
C THR A 153 -0.14 -7.67 13.02
N ALA A 154 -0.42 -7.41 11.74
CA ALA A 154 0.19 -6.31 11.03
C ALA A 154 -0.32 -4.98 11.62
N SER A 155 0.56 -3.98 11.67
CA SER A 155 0.21 -2.64 12.16
C SER A 155 -0.67 -1.87 11.19
N HIS A 156 -0.54 -2.13 9.89
CA HIS A 156 -1.19 -1.38 8.81
C HIS A 156 -1.69 -2.32 7.72
N VAL A 157 -2.71 -1.85 7.01
CA VAL A 157 -3.20 -2.54 5.79
C VAL A 157 -2.06 -2.56 4.79
N ASP A 158 -1.88 -3.70 4.12
CA ASP A 158 -0.86 -3.96 3.10
C ASP A 158 0.61 -3.76 3.52
N HIS A 159 0.93 -3.44 4.78
CA HIS A 159 2.32 -3.27 5.21
C HIS A 159 3.17 -4.53 5.00
N THR A 160 2.67 -5.69 5.43
CA THR A 160 3.36 -6.96 5.21
C THR A 160 3.49 -7.27 3.72
N LEU A 161 2.45 -7.00 2.91
CA LEU A 161 2.50 -7.21 1.46
C LEU A 161 3.58 -6.33 0.81
N ALA A 162 3.63 -5.05 1.16
CA ALA A 162 4.62 -4.10 0.67
C ALA A 162 6.04 -4.51 1.08
N GLY A 163 6.22 -4.91 2.35
CA GLY A 163 7.51 -5.38 2.84
C GLY A 163 8.00 -6.64 2.13
N LEU A 164 7.10 -7.59 1.87
CA LEU A 164 7.41 -8.80 1.08
C LEU A 164 7.81 -8.46 -0.36
N ALA A 165 7.16 -7.46 -0.96
CA ALA A 165 7.50 -6.97 -2.30
C ALA A 165 8.91 -6.34 -2.33
N GLU A 166 9.22 -5.49 -1.35
CA GLU A 166 10.53 -4.82 -1.24
C GLU A 166 11.69 -5.80 -1.08
N VAL A 167 11.51 -6.84 -0.27
CA VAL A 167 12.54 -7.88 -0.08
C VAL A 167 12.60 -8.90 -1.21
N GLY A 168 11.79 -8.73 -2.25
CA GLY A 168 11.89 -9.54 -3.46
C GLY A 168 11.11 -10.85 -3.43
N THR A 169 10.04 -10.95 -2.65
CA THR A 169 9.23 -12.18 -2.62
C THR A 169 8.38 -12.27 -3.90
N PRO A 170 8.49 -13.35 -4.69
CA PRO A 170 7.72 -13.47 -5.93
C PRO A 170 6.25 -13.79 -5.64
N LEU A 171 5.36 -13.41 -6.57
CA LEU A 171 3.92 -13.62 -6.41
C LEU A 171 3.50 -15.09 -6.46
N ASP A 172 4.31 -15.98 -7.01
CA ASP A 172 4.05 -17.44 -6.96
C ASP A 172 4.59 -18.10 -5.68
N TYR A 173 5.20 -17.32 -4.77
CA TYR A 173 5.67 -17.83 -3.49
C TYR A 173 4.51 -18.43 -2.68
N PRO A 174 4.70 -19.64 -2.08
CA PRO A 174 3.64 -20.30 -1.35
C PRO A 174 3.30 -19.60 -0.03
N VAL A 175 2.01 -19.39 0.20
CA VAL A 175 1.41 -18.85 1.40
C VAL A 175 0.54 -19.94 2.03
N ILE A 176 1.01 -20.48 3.16
CA ILE A 176 0.33 -21.58 3.86
C ILE A 176 -0.64 -20.98 4.86
N THR A 177 -1.93 -21.01 4.55
CA THR A 177 -3.00 -20.54 5.44
C THR A 177 -3.57 -21.70 6.26
N PRO A 178 -4.42 -21.44 7.28
CA PRO A 178 -5.14 -22.51 7.96
C PRO A 178 -6.07 -23.34 7.06
N LYS A 179 -6.47 -22.83 5.89
CA LYS A 179 -7.39 -23.49 4.97
C LYS A 179 -6.70 -24.18 3.78
N GLY A 180 -5.40 -23.97 3.61
CA GLY A 180 -4.65 -24.49 2.46
C GLY A 180 -3.57 -23.53 1.98
N GLU A 181 -2.92 -23.94 0.90
CA GLU A 181 -1.85 -23.20 0.24
C GLU A 181 -2.40 -22.30 -0.87
N TYR A 182 -1.90 -21.07 -0.93
CA TYR A 182 -2.22 -20.06 -1.93
C TYR A 182 -0.92 -19.41 -2.43
N PRO A 183 -0.85 -18.91 -3.67
CA PRO A 183 0.26 -18.06 -4.08
C PRO A 183 0.16 -16.68 -3.41
N LEU A 184 1.28 -16.00 -3.18
CA LEU A 184 1.29 -14.60 -2.70
C LEU A 184 0.48 -13.65 -3.61
N ARG A 185 0.33 -14.00 -4.89
CA ARG A 185 -0.58 -13.38 -5.85
C ARG A 185 -1.99 -13.19 -5.30
N ALA A 186 -2.52 -14.16 -4.56
CA ALA A 186 -3.84 -14.08 -3.95
C ALA A 186 -3.97 -12.93 -2.95
N ALA A 187 -2.87 -12.51 -2.32
CA ALA A 187 -2.86 -11.35 -1.42
C ALA A 187 -2.79 -10.03 -2.18
N LEU A 188 -2.01 -9.98 -3.27
CA LEU A 188 -1.99 -8.79 -4.13
C LEU A 188 -3.34 -8.57 -4.83
N GLU A 189 -3.98 -9.64 -5.30
CA GLU A 189 -5.31 -9.58 -5.92
C GLU A 189 -6.38 -9.15 -4.93
N ASP A 190 -6.33 -9.62 -3.67
CA ASP A 190 -7.23 -9.15 -2.61
C ASP A 190 -6.99 -7.67 -2.28
N SER A 191 -5.73 -7.24 -2.18
CA SER A 191 -5.38 -5.83 -2.01
C SER A 191 -5.94 -4.96 -3.15
N LEU A 192 -5.70 -5.33 -4.41
CA LEU A 192 -6.22 -4.63 -5.59
C LEU A 192 -7.75 -4.56 -5.61
N TYR A 193 -8.41 -5.66 -5.23
CA TYR A 193 -9.87 -5.71 -5.19
C TYR A 193 -10.43 -4.79 -4.10
N ASN A 194 -9.83 -4.77 -2.91
CA ASN A 194 -10.31 -3.98 -1.78
C ASN A 194 -9.78 -2.54 -1.78
N PHE A 195 -8.89 -2.20 -2.70
CA PHE A 195 -8.25 -0.89 -2.77
C PHE A 195 -9.27 0.24 -2.99
N SER A 196 -9.15 1.27 -2.16
CA SER A 196 -9.90 2.52 -2.30
C SER A 196 -8.98 3.72 -2.05
N LEU A 197 -9.08 4.78 -2.85
CA LEU A 197 -8.34 6.03 -2.60
C LEU A 197 -8.76 6.72 -1.30
N ASN A 198 -9.89 6.32 -0.73
CA ASN A 198 -10.39 6.79 0.55
C ASN A 198 -10.07 5.85 1.71
N GLN A 199 -9.35 4.75 1.48
CA GLN A 199 -8.88 3.90 2.57
C GLN A 199 -7.86 4.64 3.44
N ILE A 200 -7.74 4.16 4.68
CA ILE A 200 -6.66 4.55 5.57
C ILE A 200 -5.38 3.86 5.08
N GLU A 201 -4.27 4.59 5.01
CA GLU A 201 -2.93 4.06 4.70
C GLU A 201 -2.79 3.43 3.30
N TYR A 202 -3.12 4.19 2.26
CA TYR A 202 -2.90 3.77 0.86
C TYR A 202 -1.41 3.80 0.44
N GLU A 203 -0.50 4.35 1.25
CA GLU A 203 0.94 4.34 0.98
C GLU A 203 1.54 2.94 0.89
N TRP A 204 1.02 1.98 1.66
CA TRP A 204 1.51 0.60 1.66
C TRP A 204 1.02 -0.16 0.43
N SER A 205 -0.26 -0.01 0.08
CA SER A 205 -0.78 -0.55 -1.18
C SER A 205 -0.02 0.04 -2.37
N THR A 206 0.19 1.37 -2.39
CA THR A 206 0.98 2.06 -3.42
C THR A 206 2.39 1.48 -3.53
N LEU A 207 3.06 1.24 -2.39
CA LEU A 207 4.40 0.67 -2.35
C LEU A 207 4.43 -0.76 -2.90
N ALA A 208 3.51 -1.64 -2.47
CA ALA A 208 3.39 -2.98 -3.03
C ALA A 208 3.16 -2.95 -4.56
N TYR A 209 2.31 -2.04 -5.03
CA TYR A 209 1.99 -1.91 -6.45
C TYR A 209 3.18 -1.40 -7.26
N LEU A 210 3.98 -0.49 -6.73
CA LEU A 210 5.21 -0.02 -7.39
C LEU A 210 6.18 -1.17 -7.68
N HIS A 211 6.24 -2.15 -6.77
CA HIS A 211 7.12 -3.31 -6.95
C HIS A 211 6.59 -4.31 -7.98
N TYR A 212 5.29 -4.60 -8.00
CA TYR A 212 4.73 -5.66 -8.86
C TYR A 212 4.11 -5.17 -10.18
N MET A 213 3.78 -3.89 -10.30
CA MET A 213 3.07 -3.33 -11.46
C MET A 213 3.70 -2.07 -12.07
N PRO A 214 5.04 -1.88 -12.08
CA PRO A 214 5.63 -0.63 -12.59
C PRO A 214 5.44 -0.45 -14.11
N HIS A 215 5.15 -1.51 -14.85
CA HIS A 215 4.78 -1.47 -16.27
C HIS A 215 3.35 -1.00 -16.53
N ILE A 216 2.50 -0.92 -15.51
CA ILE A 216 1.09 -0.58 -15.62
C ILE A 216 0.90 0.90 -15.29
N LYS A 217 0.41 1.69 -16.24
CA LYS A 217 0.26 3.15 -16.08
C LYS A 217 -1.02 3.58 -15.39
N ARG A 218 -2.06 2.78 -15.57
CA ARG A 218 -3.40 3.04 -15.05
C ARG A 218 -4.17 1.73 -14.91
N TRP A 219 -5.06 1.69 -13.94
CA TRP A 219 -6.01 0.60 -13.74
C TRP A 219 -7.32 1.15 -13.17
N GLN A 220 -8.36 0.32 -13.17
CA GLN A 220 -9.64 0.66 -12.56
C GLN A 220 -9.71 0.05 -11.16
N ALA A 221 -10.00 0.86 -10.14
CA ALA A 221 -10.35 0.34 -8.83
C ALA A 221 -11.74 -0.32 -8.86
N THR A 222 -12.05 -1.14 -7.85
CA THR A 222 -13.36 -1.81 -7.74
C THR A 222 -14.52 -0.82 -7.71
N GLU A 223 -14.30 0.38 -7.16
CA GLU A 223 -15.25 1.51 -7.17
C GLU A 223 -15.46 2.14 -8.57
N GLY A 224 -14.62 1.82 -9.56
CA GLY A 224 -14.72 2.32 -10.95
C GLY A 224 -13.98 3.64 -11.18
N GLN A 225 -13.15 4.03 -10.23
CA GLN A 225 -12.23 5.13 -10.39
C GLN A 225 -10.97 4.67 -11.13
N GLU A 226 -10.60 5.40 -12.17
CA GLU A 226 -9.28 5.23 -12.78
C GLU A 226 -8.21 5.65 -11.77
N ILE A 227 -7.25 4.78 -11.54
CA ILE A 227 -6.09 5.02 -10.67
C ILE A 227 -4.88 5.20 -11.57
N THR A 228 -4.11 6.26 -11.31
CA THR A 228 -2.82 6.55 -11.94
C THR A 228 -1.77 6.81 -10.87
N TRP A 229 -0.49 6.69 -11.22
CA TRP A 229 0.61 7.00 -10.30
C TRP A 229 0.62 8.47 -9.86
N GLU A 230 0.23 9.39 -10.74
CA GLU A 230 0.10 10.81 -10.38
C GLU A 230 -1.00 11.04 -9.35
N MET A 231 -2.14 10.36 -9.50
CA MET A 231 -3.22 10.45 -8.52
C MET A 231 -2.80 9.92 -7.15
N LEU A 232 -2.04 8.83 -7.11
CA LEU A 232 -1.48 8.30 -5.86
C LEU A 232 -0.48 9.28 -5.26
N ALA A 233 0.41 9.87 -6.07
CA ALA A 233 1.37 10.87 -5.63
C ALA A 233 0.68 12.11 -5.03
N ASP A 234 -0.29 12.69 -5.75
CA ASP A 234 -1.05 13.84 -5.30
C ASP A 234 -1.82 13.54 -4.01
N ARG A 235 -2.35 12.31 -3.87
CA ARG A 235 -3.02 11.86 -2.66
C ARG A 235 -2.05 11.79 -1.47
N LEU A 236 -0.87 11.19 -1.65
CA LEU A 236 0.19 11.07 -0.63
C LEU A 236 0.64 12.45 -0.12
N MET A 237 0.79 13.42 -1.02
CA MET A 237 1.20 14.80 -0.71
C MET A 237 0.09 15.62 -0.04
N ARG A 238 -1.20 15.31 -0.27
CA ARG A 238 -2.32 16.14 0.21
C ARG A 238 -2.53 16.09 1.72
N GLN A 239 -2.19 14.98 2.38
CA GLN A 239 -2.40 14.84 3.81
C GLN A 239 -1.39 15.66 4.62
N ARG A 240 -1.88 16.41 5.63
CA ARG A 240 -1.02 17.22 6.51
C ARG A 240 0.14 16.40 7.08
N LEU A 241 1.33 17.00 7.08
CA LEU A 241 2.50 16.50 7.81
C LEU A 241 2.15 16.35 9.31
N ALA A 242 2.76 15.37 9.96
CA ALA A 242 2.50 14.97 11.36
C ALA A 242 1.10 14.42 11.67
N ARG A 243 0.23 14.20 10.67
CA ARG A 243 -1.01 13.41 10.80
C ARG A 243 -0.85 12.03 10.17
N GLY A 244 -1.58 11.04 10.68
CA GLY A 244 -1.46 9.64 10.26
C GLY A 244 -0.46 8.86 11.10
N VAL A 245 -0.34 7.55 10.87
CA VAL A 245 0.59 6.73 11.64
C VAL A 245 2.03 7.01 11.22
N CYS A 246 2.96 6.81 12.16
CA CYS A 246 4.38 7.14 12.01
C CYS A 246 4.62 8.58 11.54
N TYR A 247 3.73 9.51 11.91
CA TYR A 247 3.77 10.94 11.57
C TYR A 247 3.81 11.24 10.05
N GLY A 248 3.41 10.29 9.21
CA GLY A 248 3.41 10.43 7.75
C GLY A 248 4.72 10.06 7.06
N ASN A 249 5.71 9.53 7.80
CA ASN A 249 7.00 9.13 7.21
C ASN A 249 6.86 8.07 6.11
N HIS A 250 5.89 7.16 6.22
CA HIS A 250 5.67 6.13 5.20
C HIS A 250 5.20 6.74 3.87
N ARG A 251 4.44 7.85 3.91
CA ARG A 251 4.05 8.58 2.70
C ARG A 251 5.25 9.22 2.01
N LEU A 252 6.17 9.81 2.79
CA LEU A 252 7.42 10.38 2.26
C LEU A 252 8.31 9.30 1.65
N TYR A 253 8.43 8.16 2.33
CA TYR A 253 9.16 7.00 1.84
C TYR A 253 8.57 6.50 0.52
N THR A 254 7.26 6.28 0.43
CA THR A 254 6.60 5.83 -0.79
C THR A 254 6.76 6.84 -1.94
N LEU A 255 6.74 8.14 -1.68
CA LEU A 255 7.03 9.16 -2.71
C LEU A 255 8.48 9.10 -3.21
N ALA A 256 9.45 8.87 -2.32
CA ALA A 256 10.85 8.69 -2.71
C ALA A 256 11.02 7.41 -3.56
N ILE A 257 10.38 6.31 -3.18
CA ILE A 257 10.38 5.07 -3.95
C ILE A 257 9.71 5.27 -5.32
N LEU A 258 8.58 5.96 -5.37
CA LEU A 258 7.91 6.31 -6.63
C LEU A 258 8.87 7.05 -7.58
N LEU A 259 9.62 8.05 -7.10
CA LEU A 259 10.61 8.76 -7.92
C LEU A 259 11.73 7.84 -8.43
N ARG A 260 12.19 6.88 -7.60
CA ARG A 260 13.21 5.89 -7.98
C ARG A 260 12.71 4.95 -9.07
N VAL A 261 11.46 4.48 -8.98
CA VAL A 261 10.85 3.63 -10.02
C VAL A 261 10.59 4.43 -11.30
N ASP A 262 10.15 5.69 -11.15
CA ASP A 262 9.87 6.60 -12.27
C ASP A 262 11.09 6.84 -13.17
N GLU A 263 12.31 6.82 -12.63
CA GLU A 263 13.55 6.94 -13.42
C GLU A 263 13.68 5.90 -14.53
N THR A 264 13.14 4.69 -14.33
CA THR A 264 13.26 3.57 -15.28
C THR A 264 11.95 3.27 -15.99
N HIS A 265 10.82 3.59 -15.38
CA HIS A 265 9.52 3.22 -15.92
C HIS A 265 8.74 4.41 -16.48
N GLN A 266 9.07 5.68 -16.20
CA GLN A 266 8.32 6.86 -16.64
C GLN A 266 6.84 6.79 -16.18
N LEU A 267 6.65 6.70 -14.88
CA LEU A 267 5.34 6.63 -14.21
C LEU A 267 4.63 7.99 -14.14
N LEU A 268 5.38 9.08 -14.07
CA LEU A 268 4.90 10.45 -13.86
C LEU A 268 5.18 11.33 -15.08
N SER A 269 4.31 12.30 -15.35
CA SER A 269 4.63 13.43 -16.22
C SER A 269 5.77 14.28 -15.63
N PRO A 270 6.50 15.05 -16.47
CA PRO A 270 7.50 16.00 -15.98
C PRO A 270 6.96 16.96 -14.92
N GLU A 271 5.72 17.42 -15.09
CA GLU A 271 5.03 18.31 -14.16
C GLU A 271 4.73 17.62 -12.83
N ALA A 272 4.20 16.39 -12.86
CA ALA A 272 3.92 15.61 -11.66
C ALA A 272 5.21 15.26 -10.90
N ARG A 273 6.25 14.82 -11.61
CA ARG A 273 7.58 14.56 -11.04
C ARG A 273 8.13 15.80 -10.33
N SER A 274 8.03 16.97 -10.98
CA SER A 274 8.49 18.24 -10.40
C SER A 274 7.73 18.60 -9.12
N ARG A 275 6.41 18.35 -9.04
CA ARG A 275 5.63 18.56 -7.81
C ARG A 275 6.08 17.65 -6.68
N VAL A 276 6.31 16.36 -6.95
CA VAL A 276 6.75 15.40 -5.93
C VAL A 276 8.13 15.79 -5.39
N VAL A 277 9.07 16.15 -6.27
CA VAL A 277 10.42 16.61 -5.87
C VAL A 277 10.32 17.87 -5.01
N ALA A 278 9.56 18.88 -5.45
CA ALA A 278 9.39 20.12 -4.70
C ALA A 278 8.77 19.88 -3.31
N TYR A 279 7.79 18.97 -3.21
CA TYR A 279 7.20 18.57 -1.94
C TYR A 279 8.21 17.91 -1.00
N LEU A 280 8.98 16.93 -1.48
CA LEU A 280 10.01 16.27 -0.67
C LEU A 280 11.10 17.25 -0.23
N GLN A 281 11.53 18.18 -1.10
CA GLN A 281 12.48 19.24 -0.74
C GLN A 281 11.94 20.20 0.32
N ASP A 282 10.65 20.58 0.25
CA ASP A 282 10.01 21.38 1.29
C ASP A 282 9.99 20.64 2.64
N VAL A 283 9.69 19.35 2.63
CA VAL A 283 9.70 18.51 3.83
C VAL A 283 11.10 18.38 4.42
N THR A 284 12.11 18.09 3.60
CA THR A 284 13.51 18.00 4.05
C THR A 284 13.98 19.32 4.66
N ARG A 285 13.69 20.46 3.99
CA ARG A 285 14.04 21.78 4.54
C ARG A 285 13.41 22.00 5.91
N ARG A 286 12.12 21.69 6.08
CA ARG A 286 11.46 21.80 7.39
C ARG A 286 12.13 20.91 8.44
N LEU A 287 12.51 19.68 8.09
CA LEU A 287 13.19 18.77 9.01
C LEU A 287 14.53 19.36 9.46
N THR A 288 15.34 19.85 8.52
CA THR A 288 16.62 20.52 8.80
C THR A 288 16.43 21.77 9.66
N ASP A 289 15.44 22.61 9.36
CA ASP A 289 15.14 23.83 10.12
C ASP A 289 14.69 23.54 11.57
N THR A 290 14.21 22.33 11.84
CA THR A 290 13.75 21.90 13.17
C THR A 290 14.69 20.93 13.88
N GLN A 291 15.82 20.58 13.26
CA GLN A 291 16.78 19.62 13.82
C GLN A 291 17.53 20.25 14.99
N SER A 292 17.64 19.51 16.08
CA SER A 292 18.41 19.90 17.27
C SER A 292 19.93 19.81 17.00
N GLU A 293 20.75 20.45 17.84
CA GLU A 293 22.22 20.40 17.68
C GLU A 293 22.80 18.98 17.73
N ASP A 294 22.13 18.06 18.43
CA ASP A 294 22.51 16.65 18.54
C ASP A 294 22.00 15.78 17.37
N GLY A 295 21.32 16.39 16.40
CA GLY A 295 20.76 15.72 15.23
C GLY A 295 19.36 15.12 15.43
N SER A 296 18.72 15.30 16.60
CA SER A 296 17.36 14.83 16.89
C SER A 296 16.23 15.73 16.37
#